data_AF-A0A6I7FCF0-F1
#
_entry.id   AF-A0A6I7FCF0-F1
#
_cell.length_a   1.000
_cell.length_b   1.000
_cell.length_c   1.000
_cell.angle_alpha   90.00
_cell.angle_beta   90.00
_cell.angle_gamma   90.00
#
_symmetry.space_group_name_H-M   'P 1'
#
loop_
_entity.id
_entity.type
_entity.pdbx_description
1 polymer ?
#
loop_
_entity_poly.entity_id
_entity_poly.type
_entity_poly.pdbx_seq_one_letter_code
_entity_poly.pdbx_strand_id
1 'polypeptide(L)'
;MADTYKAQLIKGKTYDVMDHVFTLGAERDVKKTVYLYLKDNEQFDCKLIKEKEEKEDPETDGKSKDDGAEGSGESNEEEAAANISAASPASKVYTESELRGMTKAGQEDIISDLGGDPAAFKNADERIAFILQKQGE
;
A
#
# COMPACT_ATOMS: atom_id res chain seq x y z
N MET A 1 -16.22 11.22 7.59
CA MET A 1 -16.71 10.25 6.59
C MET A 1 -15.54 9.98 5.68
N ALA A 2 -14.90 8.82 5.83
CA ALA A 2 -13.77 8.45 4.97
C ALA A 2 -14.31 7.51 3.88
N ASP A 3 -14.17 7.92 2.61
CA ASP A 3 -14.43 7.03 1.49
C ASP A 3 -13.31 5.99 1.44
N THR A 4 -13.64 4.71 1.61
CA THR A 4 -12.67 3.62 1.50
C THR A 4 -12.75 3.04 0.11
N TYR A 5 -11.62 3.03 -0.60
CA TYR A 5 -11.53 2.45 -1.94
C TYR A 5 -10.84 1.12 -1.84
N LYS A 6 -11.44 0.08 -2.42
CA LYS A 6 -10.87 -1.25 -2.47
C LYS A 6 -10.68 -1.70 -3.90
N ALA A 7 -9.67 -2.52 -4.12
CA ALA A 7 -9.44 -3.19 -5.38
C ALA A 7 -9.05 -4.65 -5.13
N GLN A 8 -9.57 -5.56 -5.95
CA GLN A 8 -9.25 -6.98 -5.92
C GLN A 8 -8.79 -7.44 -7.30
N LEU A 9 -7.67 -8.14 -7.39
CA LEU A 9 -7.23 -8.70 -8.67
C LEU A 9 -8.03 -9.96 -8.99
N ILE A 10 -8.86 -9.91 -10.02
CA ILE A 10 -9.69 -11.03 -10.48
C ILE A 10 -9.08 -11.76 -11.68
N LYS A 11 -8.08 -11.16 -12.35
CA LYS A 11 -7.47 -11.71 -13.56
C LYS A 11 -5.97 -11.49 -13.60
N GLY A 12 -5.20 -12.57 -13.81
CA GLY A 12 -3.73 -12.53 -13.83
C GLY A 12 -3.12 -13.41 -12.73
N LYS A 13 -1.81 -13.34 -12.53
CA LYS A 13 -1.11 -14.04 -11.43
C LYS A 13 -0.70 -13.06 -10.33
N THR A 14 0.02 -12.03 -10.75
CA THR A 14 0.48 -10.93 -9.92
C THR A 14 0.45 -9.68 -10.78
N TYR A 15 -0.03 -8.58 -10.21
CA TYR A 15 -0.09 -7.29 -10.89
C TYR A 15 0.42 -6.21 -9.94
N ASP A 16 1.43 -5.49 -10.39
CA ASP A 16 2.07 -4.43 -9.61
C ASP A 16 1.49 -3.08 -10.06
N VAL A 17 0.83 -2.37 -9.14
CA VAL A 17 0.26 -1.04 -9.40
C VAL A 17 0.77 -0.05 -8.39
N MET A 18 1.61 0.87 -8.86
CA MET A 18 2.31 1.87 -8.05
C MET A 18 3.13 1.23 -6.93
N ASP A 19 2.53 1.08 -5.74
CA ASP A 19 3.15 0.56 -4.52
C ASP A 19 2.38 -0.65 -3.98
N HIS A 20 1.41 -1.15 -4.75
CA HIS A 20 0.54 -2.25 -4.37
C HIS A 20 0.77 -3.44 -5.30
N VAL A 21 1.32 -4.51 -4.73
CA VAL A 21 1.38 -5.82 -5.37
C VAL A 21 0.07 -6.54 -5.08
N PHE A 22 -0.72 -6.76 -6.12
CA PHE A 22 -1.92 -7.57 -6.04
C PHE A 22 -1.63 -8.97 -6.57
N THR A 23 -2.07 -9.97 -5.81
CA THR A 23 -2.08 -11.37 -6.23
C THR A 23 -3.50 -11.79 -6.60
N LEU A 24 -3.65 -12.81 -7.43
CA LEU A 24 -4.97 -13.29 -7.85
C LEU A 24 -5.87 -13.59 -6.63
N GLY A 25 -7.03 -12.93 -6.57
CA GLY A 25 -8.00 -13.01 -5.47
C GLY A 25 -7.70 -12.11 -4.27
N ALA A 26 -6.59 -11.37 -4.25
CA ALA A 26 -6.25 -10.48 -3.14
C ALA A 26 -6.99 -9.14 -3.27
N GLU A 27 -7.77 -8.81 -2.24
CA GLU A 27 -8.38 -7.50 -2.04
C GLU A 27 -7.44 -6.61 -1.22
N ARG A 28 -7.26 -5.36 -1.62
CA ARG A 28 -6.51 -4.34 -0.87
C ARG A 28 -7.23 -3.01 -0.87
N ASP A 29 -7.09 -2.30 0.24
CA ASP A 29 -7.47 -0.91 0.37
C ASP A 29 -6.46 -0.04 -0.39
N VAL A 30 -6.98 0.84 -1.24
CA VAL A 30 -6.19 1.70 -2.12
C VAL A 30 -6.61 3.16 -2.00
N LYS A 31 -5.76 4.03 -2.52
CA LYS A 31 -6.08 5.45 -2.66
C LYS A 31 -7.03 5.66 -3.84
N LYS A 32 -7.79 6.76 -3.81
CA LYS A 32 -8.68 7.19 -4.90
C LYS A 32 -8.00 7.22 -6.27
N THR A 33 -6.75 7.66 -6.32
CA THR A 33 -5.95 7.72 -7.56
C THR A 33 -5.71 6.32 -8.15
N VAL A 34 -5.36 5.36 -7.31
CA VAL A 34 -5.17 3.96 -7.70
C VAL A 34 -6.51 3.34 -8.08
N TYR A 35 -7.58 3.57 -7.32
CA TYR A 35 -8.93 3.13 -7.68
C TYR A 35 -9.38 3.63 -9.06
N LEU A 36 -9.16 4.91 -9.36
CA LEU A 36 -9.50 5.50 -10.66
C LEU A 36 -8.70 4.89 -11.82
N TYR A 37 -7.50 4.40 -11.55
CA TYR A 37 -6.66 3.73 -12.54
C TYR A 37 -7.07 2.25 -12.72
N LEU A 38 -7.39 1.59 -11.60
CA LEU A 38 -7.76 0.17 -11.57
C LEU A 38 -9.19 -0.08 -12.06
N LYS A 39 -10.12 0.86 -11.85
CA LYS A 39 -11.53 0.68 -12.28
C LYS A 39 -11.67 0.57 -13.80
N ASP A 40 -10.74 1.15 -14.54
CA ASP A 40 -10.69 1.11 -16.00
C ASP A 40 -9.94 -0.15 -16.48
N ASN A 41 -9.42 -0.97 -15.56
CA ASN A 41 -8.73 -2.22 -15.84
C ASN A 41 -9.63 -3.42 -15.52
N GLU A 42 -9.92 -4.21 -16.55
CA GLU A 42 -10.75 -5.42 -16.48
C GLU A 42 -10.14 -6.54 -15.63
N GLN A 43 -8.87 -6.39 -15.23
CA GLN A 43 -8.22 -7.35 -14.34
C GLN A 43 -8.58 -7.15 -12.87
N PHE A 44 -9.21 -6.03 -12.53
CA PHE A 44 -9.47 -5.62 -11.16
C PHE A 44 -10.95 -5.39 -10.89
N ASP A 45 -11.41 -5.88 -9.75
CA ASP A 45 -12.72 -5.60 -9.19
C ASP A 45 -12.57 -4.46 -8.16
N CYS A 46 -13.06 -3.27 -8.51
CA CYS A 46 -12.90 -2.07 -7.69
C CYS A 46 -14.21 -1.73 -6.96
N LYS A 47 -14.16 -1.62 -5.64
CA LYS A 47 -15.32 -1.31 -4.79
C LYS A 47 -15.12 0.00 -4.05
N LEU A 48 -16.12 0.87 -4.13
CA LEU A 48 -16.19 2.12 -3.37
C LEU A 48 -17.08 1.93 -2.15
N ILE A 49 -16.51 1.86 -0.96
CA ILE A 49 -17.25 1.76 0.30
C ILE A 49 -17.38 3.18 0.86
N LYS A 50 -18.57 3.77 0.67
CA LYS A 50 -18.97 4.97 1.41
C LYS A 50 -19.60 4.51 2.71
N GLU A 51 -19.19 5.08 3.84
CA GLU A 51 -19.68 4.69 5.18
C GLU A 51 -21.17 5.04 5.44
N LYS A 52 -21.93 5.35 4.39
CA LYS A 52 -23.39 5.34 4.40
C LYS A 52 -23.89 4.54 3.19
N GLU A 53 -24.66 3.51 3.51
CA GLU A 53 -25.49 2.66 2.64
C GLU A 53 -24.93 1.28 2.25
N GLU A 54 -25.39 0.30 3.05
CA GLU A 54 -25.85 -1.06 2.75
C GLU A 54 -25.84 -1.55 1.27
N LYS A 55 -25.27 -2.76 1.07
CA LYS A 55 -25.58 -3.88 0.12
C LYS A 55 -26.02 -3.52 -1.32
N GLU A 56 -25.52 -4.17 -2.37
CA GLU A 56 -25.89 -5.54 -2.80
C GLU A 56 -24.84 -6.16 -3.75
N ASP A 57 -24.89 -7.50 -3.83
CA ASP A 57 -23.99 -8.45 -4.48
C ASP A 57 -24.28 -8.56 -6.02
N PRO A 58 -23.77 -9.53 -6.81
CA PRO A 58 -22.98 -9.32 -8.02
C PRO A 58 -23.65 -9.81 -9.33
N GLU A 59 -23.36 -9.20 -10.48
CA GLU A 59 -23.61 -9.82 -11.80
C GLU A 59 -22.49 -9.36 -12.76
N THR A 60 -21.55 -10.21 -13.17
CA THR A 60 -21.58 -11.27 -14.21
C THR A 60 -21.78 -10.77 -15.65
N ASP A 61 -21.00 -11.39 -16.55
CA ASP A 61 -21.08 -11.39 -18.03
C ASP A 61 -20.32 -10.26 -18.76
N GLY A 62 -19.33 -10.49 -19.63
CA GLY A 62 -18.77 -11.72 -20.17
C GLY A 62 -17.72 -11.42 -21.27
N LYS A 63 -16.92 -12.46 -21.56
CA LYS A 63 -16.51 -12.90 -22.92
C LYS A 63 -15.39 -12.17 -23.71
N SER A 64 -14.24 -12.88 -23.79
CA SER A 64 -13.36 -13.11 -24.98
C SER A 64 -12.53 -11.92 -25.52
N LYS A 65 -11.30 -12.01 -26.03
CA LYS A 65 -10.38 -13.04 -26.61
C LYS A 65 -8.97 -12.38 -26.60
N ASP A 66 -7.90 -13.06 -26.20
CA ASP A 66 -6.85 -13.70 -27.04
C ASP A 66 -5.95 -12.72 -27.84
N ASP A 67 -4.67 -13.11 -27.94
CA ASP A 67 -3.50 -12.44 -28.56
C ASP A 67 -2.91 -11.26 -27.75
N GLY A 68 -1.63 -11.19 -27.37
CA GLY A 68 -0.44 -11.96 -27.71
C GLY A 68 0.79 -11.04 -27.58
N ALA A 69 1.84 -11.56 -26.92
CA ALA A 69 3.27 -11.23 -27.06
C ALA A 69 3.87 -9.88 -26.55
N GLU A 70 4.68 -10.05 -25.48
CA GLU A 70 6.11 -9.69 -25.32
C GLU A 70 6.67 -8.25 -25.44
N GLY A 71 7.57 -7.91 -24.51
CA GLY A 71 8.62 -6.88 -24.63
C GLY A 71 8.68 -5.94 -23.41
N SER A 72 9.45 -6.20 -22.35
CA SER A 72 10.91 -6.02 -22.19
C SER A 72 11.36 -4.60 -21.86
N GLY A 73 12.01 -4.44 -20.69
CA GLY A 73 12.95 -3.36 -20.32
C GLY A 73 12.35 -1.96 -20.14
N GLU A 74 12.85 -1.06 -19.32
CA GLU A 74 14.09 -1.00 -18.55
C GLU A 74 13.94 0.16 -17.54
N SER A 75 14.75 0.09 -16.49
CA SER A 75 15.09 1.11 -15.49
C SER A 75 14.77 2.58 -15.79
N ASN A 76 14.35 3.32 -14.75
CA ASN A 76 14.95 4.62 -14.52
C ASN A 76 15.05 4.93 -13.02
N GLU A 77 16.28 5.19 -12.59
CA GLU A 77 16.66 5.73 -11.30
C GLU A 77 16.33 7.23 -11.21
N GLU A 78 16.25 7.70 -9.96
CA GLU A 78 16.58 9.05 -9.50
C GLU A 78 15.58 10.19 -9.81
N GLU A 79 14.86 10.66 -8.79
CA GLU A 79 15.16 11.97 -8.19
C GLU A 79 14.21 12.34 -7.04
N ALA A 80 14.76 13.14 -6.15
CA ALA A 80 14.22 13.74 -4.96
C ALA A 80 12.74 14.18 -4.99
N ALA A 81 12.05 13.94 -3.88
CA ALA A 81 11.16 14.94 -3.31
C ALA A 81 11.07 14.78 -1.79
N ALA A 82 11.83 15.63 -1.10
CA ALA A 82 11.65 15.94 0.30
C ALA A 82 10.18 16.24 0.58
N ASN A 83 9.51 15.36 1.34
CA ASN A 83 8.26 15.72 2.00
C ASN A 83 8.54 15.83 3.50
N ILE A 84 9.08 16.98 3.87
CA ILE A 84 9.04 17.50 5.23
C ILE A 84 7.57 17.87 5.49
N SER A 85 6.75 16.87 5.80
CA SER A 85 5.41 17.12 6.35
C SER A 85 5.53 17.05 7.87
N ALA A 86 5.88 18.19 8.43
CA ALA A 86 5.61 18.51 9.82
C ALA A 86 4.09 18.42 10.05
N ALA A 87 3.63 17.28 10.56
CA ALA A 87 2.32 17.11 11.16
C ALA A 87 2.41 15.94 12.14
N SER A 88 2.22 16.23 13.43
CA SER A 88 2.27 15.32 14.57
C SER A 88 1.83 13.87 14.25
N PRO A 89 2.67 12.86 14.52
CA PRO A 89 2.45 11.48 14.07
C PRO A 89 1.70 10.60 15.08
N ALA A 90 0.76 11.12 15.86
CA ALA A 90 0.12 10.36 16.94
C ALA A 90 -0.90 9.28 16.49
N SER A 91 -0.98 8.94 15.18
CA SER A 91 -1.98 7.96 14.71
C SER A 91 -1.58 7.16 13.46
N LYS A 92 -0.33 7.20 12.99
CA LYS A 92 0.11 6.34 11.89
C LYS A 92 0.60 5.00 12.46
N VAL A 93 -0.16 3.93 12.19
CA VAL A 93 0.30 2.56 12.38
C VAL A 93 1.14 2.19 11.17
N TYR A 94 2.39 1.80 11.41
CA TYR A 94 3.32 1.44 10.36
C TYR A 94 3.34 -0.08 10.22
N THR A 95 3.41 -0.57 8.98
CA THR A 95 3.60 -2.00 8.72
C THR A 95 5.08 -2.37 8.62
N GLU A 96 5.44 -3.64 8.86
CA GLU A 96 6.84 -4.09 8.78
C GLU A 96 7.48 -3.77 7.42
N SER A 97 6.72 -3.94 6.33
CA SER A 97 7.17 -3.64 4.97
C SER A 97 7.49 -2.16 4.77
N GLU A 98 6.66 -1.26 5.31
CA GLU A 98 6.91 0.19 5.23
C GLU A 98 8.15 0.57 6.03
N LEU A 99 8.31 0.01 7.24
CA LEU A 99 9.47 0.30 8.07
C LEU A 99 10.75 -0.28 7.47
N ARG A 100 10.70 -1.46 6.83
CA ARG A 100 11.82 -2.04 6.08
C ARG A 100 12.21 -1.21 4.86
N GLY A 101 11.25 -0.60 4.18
CA GLY A 101 11.49 0.33 3.06
C GLY A 101 11.95 1.72 3.51
N MET A 102 11.82 2.05 4.80
CA MET A 102 12.16 3.36 5.34
C MET A 102 13.67 3.51 5.59
N THR A 103 14.17 4.75 5.50
CA THR A 103 15.57 5.05 5.82
C THR A 103 15.84 4.90 7.32
N LYS A 104 17.11 4.61 7.67
CA LYS A 104 17.57 4.55 9.07
C LYS A 104 17.13 5.77 9.88
N ALA A 105 17.34 6.97 9.34
CA ALA A 105 16.96 8.22 10.00
C ALA A 105 15.44 8.27 10.27
N GLY A 106 14.63 7.80 9.31
CA GLY A 106 13.18 7.71 9.48
C GLY A 106 12.76 6.75 10.59
N GLN A 107 13.35 5.57 10.66
CA GLN A 107 13.08 4.62 11.75
C GLN A 107 13.48 5.19 13.11
N GLU A 108 14.64 5.87 13.19
CA GLU A 108 15.13 6.49 14.42
C GLU A 108 14.25 7.66 14.90
N ASP A 109 13.69 8.43 13.96
CA ASP A 109 12.72 9.50 14.22
C ASP A 109 11.44 8.93 14.84
N ILE A 110 10.87 7.86 14.24
CA ILE A 110 9.68 7.18 14.78
C ILE A 110 9.95 6.61 16.16
N ILE A 111 11.11 5.98 16.38
CA ILE A 111 11.50 5.46 17.69
C ILE A 111 11.51 6.58 18.73
N SER A 112 12.08 7.74 18.39
CA SER A 112 12.14 8.90 19.28
C SER A 112 10.75 9.44 19.60
N ASP A 113 9.87 9.53 18.60
CA ASP A 113 8.46 9.93 18.76
C ASP A 113 7.67 8.95 19.65
N LEU A 114 7.95 7.65 19.56
CA LEU A 114 7.38 6.60 20.42
C LEU A 114 7.99 6.57 21.83
N GLY A 115 8.92 7.49 22.15
CA GLY A 115 9.59 7.57 23.45
C GLY A 115 10.67 6.49 23.66
N GLY A 116 11.16 5.87 22.59
CA GLY A 116 12.29 4.95 22.60
C GLY A 116 13.63 5.64 22.32
N ASP A 117 14.73 4.95 22.63
CA ASP A 117 16.08 5.43 22.34
C ASP A 117 16.60 4.80 21.01
N PRO A 118 16.79 5.58 19.93
CA PRO A 118 17.21 5.05 18.64
C PRO A 118 18.65 4.47 18.67
N ALA A 119 19.50 4.96 19.56
CA ALA A 119 20.88 4.51 19.70
C ALA A 119 21.00 3.13 20.37
N ALA A 120 19.97 2.68 21.08
CA ALA A 120 19.89 1.34 21.67
C ALA A 120 19.85 0.23 20.60
N PHE A 121 19.44 0.55 19.37
CA PHE A 121 19.21 -0.42 18.30
C PHE A 121 20.34 -0.42 17.26
N LYS A 122 21.03 -1.56 17.13
CA LYS A 122 22.19 -1.71 16.24
C LYS A 122 21.77 -1.94 14.78
N ASN A 123 20.66 -2.66 14.59
CA ASN A 123 20.17 -3.05 13.27
C ASN A 123 18.79 -2.47 12.97
N ALA A 124 18.44 -2.38 11.68
CA ALA A 124 17.11 -1.94 11.24
C ALA A 124 16.01 -2.86 11.77
N ASP A 125 16.22 -4.19 11.78
CA ASP A 125 15.23 -5.16 12.23
C ASP A 125 14.83 -4.95 13.71
N GLU A 126 15.80 -4.62 14.59
CA GLU A 126 15.54 -4.31 16.00
C GLU A 126 14.73 -3.01 16.14
N ARG A 127 15.00 -2.01 15.29
CA ARG A 127 14.24 -0.75 15.24
C ARG A 127 12.80 -1.00 14.81
N ILE A 128 12.61 -1.77 13.75
CA ILE A 128 11.31 -2.09 13.16
C ILE A 128 10.44 -2.86 14.18
N ALA A 129 11.02 -3.87 14.84
CA ALA A 129 10.31 -4.64 15.85
C ALA A 129 9.83 -3.78 17.03
N PHE A 130 10.67 -2.86 17.50
CA PHE A 130 10.29 -1.93 18.58
C PHE A 130 9.14 -1.01 18.18
N ILE A 131 9.21 -0.45 16.96
CA ILE A 131 8.17 0.41 16.41
C ILE A 131 6.83 -0.33 16.34
N LEU A 132 6.82 -1.55 15.78
CA LEU A 132 5.63 -2.40 15.69
C LEU A 132 5.06 -2.76 17.07
N GLN A 133 5.94 -3.05 18.04
CA GLN A 133 5.53 -3.36 19.41
C GLN A 133 4.86 -2.16 20.09
N LYS A 134 5.47 -0.98 19.99
CA LYS A 134 4.98 0.24 20.68
C LYS A 134 3.72 0.84 20.07
N GLN A 135 3.48 0.60 18.80
CA GLN A 135 2.25 1.03 18.11
C GLN A 135 1.04 0.11 18.38
N GLY A 136 1.27 -1.07 18.95
CA GLY A 136 0.22 -2.03 19.32
C GLY A 136 -0.17 -2.02 20.80
N GLU A 137 0.48 -1.21 21.63
CA GLU A 137 0.12 -0.94 23.05
C GLU A 137 -0.95 0.14 23.16
#